data_AF-A0A329R5F7-F1
#
_entry.id   AF-A0A329R5F7-F1
#
_cell.length_a   1.000
_cell.length_b   1.000
_cell.length_c   1.000
_cell.angle_alpha   90.00
_cell.angle_beta   90.00
_cell.angle_gamma   90.00
#
_symmetry.space_group_name_H-M   'P 1'
#
loop_
_entity.id
_entity.type
_entity.pdbx_description
1 polymer ?
#
loop_
_entity_poly.entity_id
_entity_poly.type
_entity_poly.pdbx_seq_one_letter_code
_entity_poly.pdbx_strand_id
1 'polypeptide(L)'
;MVQLFCAIVGEAGSAFEVKIDDAESVSALKEAIAGKLKYTGRADKLQLFLAKKGNGGWLSSKHPDVISMRNGSIPEQVGTLMVVEVDPADEIGDVFGGAPVKKTIHVLVVVPKDAG
;
A
#
# COMPACT_ATOMS: atom_id res chain seq x y z
N MET A 1 15.40 -8.97 -1.61
CA MET A 1 15.09 -7.55 -1.27
C MET A 1 14.40 -6.82 -2.41
N VAL A 2 13.16 -6.37 -2.14
CA VAL A 2 12.32 -5.57 -3.03
C VAL A 2 12.08 -4.17 -2.48
N GLN A 3 11.72 -3.24 -3.36
CA GLN A 3 11.40 -1.86 -3.03
C GLN A 3 9.94 -1.58 -3.39
N LEU A 4 9.13 -1.34 -2.37
CA LEU A 4 7.70 -1.08 -2.51
C LEU A 4 7.40 0.38 -2.17
N PHE A 5 6.53 0.99 -2.98
CA PHE A 5 5.98 2.32 -2.67
C PHE A 5 4.58 2.18 -2.10
N CYS A 6 4.41 2.68 -0.89
CA CYS A 6 3.18 2.64 -0.13
C CYS A 6 2.51 4.01 -0.15
N ALA A 7 1.19 4.06 -0.39
CA ALA A 7 0.40 5.29 -0.32
C ALA A 7 -0.73 5.12 0.71
N ILE A 8 -0.92 6.12 1.56
CA ILE A 8 -1.98 6.11 2.56
C ILE A 8 -3.29 6.53 1.89
N VAL A 9 -4.35 5.77 2.12
CA VAL A 9 -5.69 6.06 1.60
C VAL A 9 -6.50 6.82 2.65
N GLY A 10 -7.12 7.93 2.25
CA GLY A 10 -8.02 8.70 3.11
C GLY A 10 -7.34 9.67 4.07
N GLU A 11 -6.03 9.84 3.95
CA GLU A 11 -5.24 10.83 4.70
C GLU A 11 -4.35 11.62 3.73
N ALA A 12 -4.22 12.92 3.96
CA ALA A 12 -3.32 13.76 3.18
C ALA A 12 -1.87 13.38 3.49
N GLY A 13 -1.15 12.90 2.49
CA GLY A 13 0.21 12.42 2.69
C GLY A 13 0.89 12.00 1.39
N SER A 14 2.22 11.99 1.39
CA SER A 14 2.99 11.48 0.26
C SER A 14 3.19 9.97 0.36
N ALA A 15 3.31 9.32 -0.79
CA ALA A 15 3.75 7.93 -0.84
C ALA A 15 5.18 7.82 -0.30
N PHE A 16 5.47 6.74 0.42
CA PHE A 16 6.77 6.48 1.03
C PHE A 16 7.31 5.14 0.56
N GLU A 17 8.63 5.01 0.61
CA GLU A 17 9.35 3.81 0.22
C GLU A 17 9.51 2.87 1.43
N VAL A 18 9.25 1.58 1.20
CA VAL A 18 9.55 0.49 2.12
C VAL A 18 10.44 -0.52 1.40
N LYS A 19 11.53 -0.91 2.05
CA LYS A 19 12.42 -1.98 1.59
C LYS A 19 12.19 -3.19 2.47
N ILE A 20 11.87 -4.31 1.86
CA ILE A 20 11.61 -5.57 2.55
C ILE A 20 12.17 -6.72 1.71
N ASP A 21 12.48 -7.85 2.32
CA ASP A 21 12.86 -9.02 1.52
C ASP A 21 11.66 -9.62 0.78
N ASP A 22 11.91 -10.25 -0.36
CA ASP A 22 10.85 -10.91 -1.13
C ASP A 22 10.38 -12.21 -0.47
N ALA A 23 11.26 -12.87 0.30
CA ALA A 23 10.93 -14.05 1.10
C ALA A 23 10.21 -13.71 2.43
N GLU A 24 10.07 -12.43 2.76
CA GLU A 24 9.31 -12.01 3.93
C GLU A 24 7.81 -12.03 3.64
N SER A 25 7.01 -12.11 4.71
CA SER A 25 5.56 -12.11 4.62
C SER A 25 4.98 -10.69 4.56
N VAL A 26 3.74 -10.59 4.12
CA VAL A 26 2.98 -9.34 4.13
C VAL A 26 2.75 -8.84 5.56
N SER A 27 2.72 -9.70 6.57
CA SER A 27 2.70 -9.28 7.97
C SER A 27 3.93 -8.45 8.35
N ALA A 28 5.12 -8.86 7.92
CA ALA A 28 6.35 -8.09 8.15
C ALA A 28 6.31 -6.74 7.40
N LEU A 29 5.69 -6.69 6.22
CA LEU A 29 5.42 -5.44 5.51
C LEU A 29 4.50 -4.51 6.32
N LYS A 30 3.42 -5.04 6.93
CA LYS A 30 2.54 -4.25 7.82
C LYS A 30 3.34 -3.64 8.98
N GLU A 31 4.23 -4.41 9.61
CA GLU A 31 5.08 -3.91 10.69
C GLU A 31 6.07 -2.83 10.22
N ALA A 32 6.72 -3.04 9.07
CA ALA A 32 7.62 -2.07 8.48
C ALA A 32 6.91 -0.74 8.16
N ILE A 33 5.69 -0.82 7.62
CA ILE A 33 4.84 0.34 7.36
C ILE A 33 4.45 1.03 8.67
N ALA A 34 3.97 0.30 9.67
CA ALA A 34 3.60 0.85 10.97
C ALA A 34 4.76 1.62 11.61
N GLY A 35 5.97 1.06 11.57
CA GLY A 35 7.19 1.71 12.04
C GLY A 35 7.52 3.00 11.27
N LYS A 36 7.37 3.01 9.94
CA LYS A 36 7.59 4.20 9.10
C LYS A 36 6.56 5.30 9.36
N LEU A 37 5.30 4.92 9.56
CA LEU A 37 4.21 5.84 9.88
C LEU A 37 4.24 6.32 11.34
N LYS A 38 5.09 5.71 12.18
CA LYS A 38 5.03 5.86 13.64
C LYS A 38 3.62 5.59 14.17
N TYR A 39 2.92 4.65 13.55
CA TYR A 39 1.59 4.26 13.95
C TYR A 39 1.66 3.63 15.34
N THR A 40 0.91 4.19 16.29
CA THR A 40 0.90 3.76 17.69
C THR A 40 -0.03 2.58 17.95
N GLY A 41 -0.88 2.26 16.97
CA GLY A 41 -1.78 1.12 17.03
C GLY A 41 -1.10 -0.20 16.62
N ARG A 42 -1.94 -1.23 16.57
CA ARG A 42 -1.55 -2.59 16.20
C ARG A 42 -1.30 -2.69 14.69
N ALA A 43 -0.08 -3.03 14.28
CA ALA A 43 0.30 -3.11 12.86
C ALA A 43 -0.58 -4.10 12.06
N ASP A 44 -1.07 -5.16 12.70
CA ASP A 44 -2.00 -6.13 12.12
C ASP A 44 -3.36 -5.53 11.74
N LYS A 45 -3.75 -4.41 12.36
CA LYS A 45 -4.96 -3.68 11.99
C LYS A 45 -4.80 -2.86 10.70
N LEU A 46 -3.57 -2.60 10.24
CA LEU A 46 -3.36 -1.93 8.97
C LEU A 46 -3.88 -2.83 7.84
N GLN A 47 -4.71 -2.28 6.96
CA GLN A 47 -5.18 -3.03 5.80
C GLN A 47 -4.35 -2.64 4.59
N LEU A 48 -3.81 -3.65 3.91
CA LEU A 48 -2.96 -3.45 2.73
C LEU A 48 -3.69 -3.96 1.49
N PHE A 49 -3.79 -3.13 0.47
CA PHE A 49 -4.40 -3.49 -0.81
C PHE A 49 -3.39 -3.32 -1.94
N LEU A 50 -3.55 -4.15 -2.98
CA LEU A 50 -2.74 -4.03 -4.19
C LEU A 50 -3.18 -2.79 -4.99
N ALA A 51 -2.22 -1.95 -5.34
CA ALA A 51 -2.44 -0.87 -6.30
C ALA A 51 -2.46 -1.35 -7.76
N LYS A 52 -2.74 -2.65 -7.97
CA LYS A 52 -2.78 -3.32 -9.27
C LYS A 52 -4.21 -3.28 -9.82
N LYS A 53 -4.37 -2.64 -10.97
CA LYS A 53 -5.62 -2.56 -11.72
C LYS A 53 -6.00 -3.94 -12.26
N GLY A 54 -7.31 -4.16 -12.46
CA GLY A 54 -7.83 -5.44 -12.98
C GLY A 54 -7.28 -5.86 -14.35
N ASN A 55 -6.69 -4.93 -15.12
CA ASN A 55 -5.99 -5.22 -16.37
C ASN A 55 -4.52 -5.64 -16.18
N GLY A 56 -4.06 -5.82 -14.94
CA GLY A 56 -2.69 -6.17 -14.58
C GLY A 56 -1.72 -4.99 -14.45
N GLY A 57 -2.16 -3.77 -14.76
CA GLY A 57 -1.32 -2.56 -14.67
C GLY A 57 -1.28 -1.96 -13.27
N TRP A 58 -0.13 -1.42 -12.84
CA TRP A 58 0.02 -0.78 -11.53
C TRP A 58 -0.35 0.71 -11.57
N LEU A 59 -0.80 1.25 -10.44
CA LEU A 59 -1.15 2.66 -10.32
C LEU A 59 0.11 3.53 -10.40
N SER A 60 0.17 4.46 -11.36
CA SER A 60 1.33 5.35 -11.49
C SER A 60 1.33 6.41 -10.37
N SER A 61 2.50 6.76 -9.85
CA SER A 61 2.63 7.85 -8.87
C SER A 61 2.25 9.23 -9.41
N LYS A 62 2.18 9.37 -10.74
CA LYS A 62 1.71 10.58 -11.45
C LYS A 62 0.24 10.51 -11.86
N HIS A 63 -0.45 9.41 -11.53
CA HIS A 63 -1.87 9.29 -11.85
C HIS A 63 -2.66 10.37 -11.11
N PRO A 64 -3.66 11.02 -11.74
CA PRO A 64 -4.48 12.03 -11.08
C PRO A 64 -5.11 11.50 -9.79
N ASP A 65 -5.51 10.24 -9.78
CA ASP A 65 -6.05 9.58 -8.57
C ASP A 65 -5.05 9.57 -7.40
N VAL A 66 -3.78 9.25 -7.65
CA VAL A 66 -2.74 9.28 -6.60
C VAL A 66 -2.51 10.71 -6.13
N ILE A 67 -2.57 11.70 -7.03
CA ILE A 67 -2.43 13.11 -6.66
C ILE A 67 -3.61 13.54 -5.77
N SER A 68 -4.84 13.13 -6.11
CA SER A 68 -6.03 13.36 -5.29
C SER A 68 -5.95 12.66 -3.93
N MET A 69 -5.40 11.44 -3.86
CA MET A 69 -5.11 10.75 -2.60
C MET A 69 -4.17 11.52 -1.70
N ARG A 70 -3.13 12.16 -2.27
CA ARG A 70 -2.20 13.00 -1.48
C ARG A 70 -2.89 14.18 -0.81
N ASN A 71 -4.02 14.63 -1.35
CA ASN A 71 -4.86 15.67 -0.76
C ASN A 71 -5.90 15.12 0.23
N GLY A 72 -5.88 13.81 0.53
CA GLY A 72 -6.80 13.14 1.46
C GLY A 72 -8.13 12.71 0.83
N SER A 73 -8.30 12.83 -0.49
CA SER A 73 -9.49 12.32 -1.19
C SER A 73 -9.32 10.86 -1.57
N ILE A 74 -10.40 10.08 -1.60
CA ILE A 74 -10.36 8.69 -2.11
C ILE A 74 -11.07 8.67 -3.47
N PRO A 75 -10.32 8.63 -4.59
CA PRO A 75 -10.91 8.51 -5.92
C PRO A 75 -11.67 7.18 -6.05
N GLU A 76 -12.75 7.19 -6.82
CA GLU A 76 -13.55 5.98 -7.11
C GLU A 76 -12.68 4.84 -7.64
N GLN A 77 -11.77 5.14 -8.58
CA GLN A 77 -10.78 4.18 -9.11
C GLN A 77 -9.97 3.51 -8.00
N VAL A 78 -9.50 4.27 -7.01
CA VAL A 78 -8.71 3.71 -5.88
C VAL A 78 -9.61 2.84 -5.01
N GLY A 79 -10.84 3.29 -4.74
CA GLY A 79 -11.84 2.49 -4.04
C GLY A 79 -12.09 1.15 -4.73
N THR A 80 -12.12 1.11 -6.06
CA THR A 80 -12.27 -0.14 -6.83
C THR A 80 -11.02 -1.04 -6.85
N LEU A 81 -9.86 -0.55 -6.41
CA LEU A 81 -8.66 -1.38 -6.23
C LEU A 81 -8.61 -2.03 -4.84
N MET A 82 -9.34 -1.44 -3.88
CA MET A 82 -9.41 -1.92 -2.50
C MET A 82 -10.46 -3.03 -2.32
N VAL A 83 -10.48 -3.99 -3.25
CA VAL A 83 -11.46 -5.10 -3.26
C VAL A 83 -10.91 -6.32 -2.53
N VAL A 84 -9.62 -6.61 -2.71
CA VAL A 84 -8.94 -7.77 -2.12
C VAL A 84 -7.80 -7.27 -1.25
N GLU A 85 -7.95 -7.44 0.06
CA GLU A 85 -6.85 -7.23 1.00
C GLU A 85 -5.79 -8.30 0.76
N VAL A 86 -4.51 -7.91 0.83
CA VAL A 86 -3.40 -8.84 0.71
C VAL A 86 -3.35 -9.72 1.96
N ASP A 87 -3.26 -11.04 1.78
CA ASP A 87 -3.19 -11.95 2.92
C ASP A 87 -1.87 -11.71 3.67
N PRO A 88 -1.91 -11.47 5.00
CA PRO A 88 -0.70 -11.30 5.80
C PRO A 88 0.26 -12.50 5.75
N ALA A 89 -0.24 -13.70 5.45
CA ALA A 89 0.55 -14.92 5.31
C ALA A 89 1.20 -15.08 3.93
N ASP A 90 0.78 -14.30 2.93
CA ASP A 90 1.39 -14.34 1.60
C ASP A 90 2.83 -13.79 1.64
N GLU A 91 3.68 -14.36 0.78
CA GLU A 91 5.04 -13.87 0.55
C GLU A 91 5.03 -12.61 -0.31
N ILE A 92 5.91 -11.66 0.00
CA ILE A 92 6.05 -10.43 -0.76
C ILE A 92 6.41 -10.70 -2.23
N GLY A 93 7.24 -11.72 -2.48
CA GLY A 93 7.59 -12.16 -3.83
C GLY A 93 6.39 -12.60 -4.66
N ASP A 94 5.43 -13.32 -4.07
CA ASP A 94 4.24 -13.79 -4.79
C ASP A 94 3.27 -12.66 -5.09
N VAL A 95 3.09 -11.74 -4.14
CA VAL A 95 2.15 -10.63 -4.27
C VAL A 95 2.71 -9.50 -5.14
N PHE A 96 4.00 -9.17 -4.96
CA PHE A 96 4.63 -7.98 -5.54
C PHE A 96 5.81 -8.28 -6.49
N GLY A 97 6.24 -9.53 -6.67
CA GLY A 97 7.43 -9.87 -7.47
C GLY A 97 7.37 -9.45 -8.94
N GLY A 98 6.16 -9.26 -9.48
CA GLY A 98 5.94 -8.72 -10.84
C GLY A 98 5.78 -7.20 -10.92
N ALA A 99 5.97 -6.48 -9.82
CA ALA A 99 5.67 -5.06 -9.76
C ALA A 99 6.82 -4.20 -10.33
N PRO A 100 6.51 -3.20 -11.19
CA PRO A 100 7.51 -2.29 -11.69
C PRO A 100 7.97 -1.36 -10.57
N VAL A 101 9.27 -1.32 -10.29
CA VAL A 101 9.85 -0.51 -9.19
C VAL A 101 9.91 1.00 -9.45
N LYS A 102 9.57 1.48 -10.66
CA LYS A 102 9.74 2.89 -11.06
C LYS A 102 8.41 3.61 -11.28
N LYS A 103 8.22 4.73 -10.56
CA LYS A 103 7.12 5.71 -10.73
C LYS A 103 5.71 5.13 -10.55
N THR A 104 5.57 4.17 -9.64
CA THR A 104 4.37 3.38 -9.40
C THR A 104 4.14 3.19 -7.91
N ILE A 105 2.88 3.20 -7.52
CA ILE A 105 2.42 2.80 -6.19
C ILE A 105 2.16 1.31 -6.25
N HIS A 106 2.61 0.61 -5.21
CA HIS A 106 2.53 -0.84 -5.08
C HIS A 106 1.45 -1.20 -4.07
N VAL A 107 1.49 -0.52 -2.92
CA VAL A 107 0.65 -0.81 -1.77
C VAL A 107 -0.24 0.39 -1.46
N LEU A 108 -1.53 0.14 -1.32
CA LEU A 108 -2.49 1.08 -0.76
C LEU A 108 -2.68 0.71 0.71
N VAL A 109 -2.34 1.63 1.60
CA VAL A 109 -2.40 1.43 3.05
C VAL A 109 -3.64 2.14 3.57
N VAL A 110 -4.58 1.39 4.14
CA VAL A 110 -5.66 1.97 4.93
C VAL A 110 -5.26 1.88 6.38
N VAL A 111 -5.08 3.05 6.98
CA VAL A 111 -4.92 3.15 8.42
C VAL A 111 -6.34 3.17 9.01
N PRO A 112 -6.73 2.18 9.81
CA PRO A 112 -8.00 2.28 10.51
C PRO A 112 -7.92 3.51 11.40
N LYS A 113 -8.90 4.39 11.27
CA LYS A 113 -9.16 5.39 12.31
C LYS A 113 -9.63 4.60 13.51
N ASP A 114 -8.71 4.24 14.41
CA ASP A 114 -9.11 3.88 15.76
C ASP A 114 -9.99 5.02 16.27
N ALA A 115 -11.27 4.72 16.47
CA ALA A 115 -12.18 5.57 17.20
C ALA A 115 -11.67 5.63 18.64
N GLY A 116 -11.06 6.74 19.02
CA GLY A 116 -10.70 7.03 20.42
C GLY A 116 -9.23 7.34 20.62
#